data_AF-A0A258YZR1-F1
#
_entry.id   AF-A0A258YZR1-F1
#
_cell.length_a   1.000
_cell.length_b   1.000
_cell.length_c   1.000
_cell.angle_alpha   90.00
_cell.angle_beta   90.00
_cell.angle_gamma   90.00
#
_symmetry.space_group_name_H-M   'P 1'
#
loop_
_entity.id
_entity.type
_entity.pdbx_description
1 polymer ?
#
loop_
_entity_poly.entity_id
_entity_poly.type
_entity_poly.pdbx_seq_one_letter_code
_entity_poly.pdbx_strand_id
1 'polypeptide(L)'
;MLEEIKQTLINGLDELLALGFWIIPVLLFMLFVHDRYVQRRHQLLIHYPIIGRMRYVFEALREPMRQYFASEAFYDSRDKIEWVYKAAKNVPNFMSFSLTQPFNNSRFIVKHSSHVLNESEVNQDLGITFGPTRTKPFKTKTPIIRSAMSDGAISPEGIRAFALGSTMGHFPVNTGEGGLTSNFFYTHRPDVAHMEYLEVVKGTWFAELAFKISAFCFNRGIAIKVYRR
;
A
#
# COMPACT_ATOMS: atom_id res chain seq x y z
N MET A 1 56.92 -16.50 -29.29
CA MET A 1 55.94 -15.56 -29.87
C MET A 1 54.48 -15.96 -29.63
N LEU A 2 53.90 -16.99 -30.26
CA LEU A 2 52.45 -17.31 -30.06
C LEU A 2 52.14 -17.81 -28.63
N GLU A 3 53.03 -18.63 -28.06
CA GLU A 3 52.94 -19.13 -26.67
C GLU A 3 53.14 -18.01 -25.64
N GLU A 4 54.08 -17.09 -25.85
CA GLU A 4 54.28 -15.92 -24.96
C GLU A 4 53.06 -14.99 -24.96
N ILE A 5 52.43 -14.78 -26.12
CA ILE A 5 51.21 -13.97 -26.21
C ILE A 5 50.06 -14.64 -25.43
N LYS A 6 49.90 -15.96 -25.56
CA LYS A 6 48.91 -16.73 -24.78
C LYS A 6 49.18 -16.63 -23.28
N GLN A 7 50.43 -16.81 -22.86
CA GLN A 7 50.79 -16.77 -21.44
C GLN A 7 50.56 -15.37 -20.84
N THR A 8 50.86 -14.32 -21.61
CA THR A 8 50.62 -12.93 -21.20
C THR A 8 49.12 -12.64 -21.07
N LEU A 9 48.29 -13.14 -21.99
CA LEU A 9 46.83 -13.00 -21.93
C LEU A 9 46.21 -13.75 -20.75
N ILE A 10 46.71 -14.95 -20.44
CA ILE A 10 46.24 -15.76 -19.31
C ILE A 10 46.57 -15.06 -17.99
N ASN A 11 47.82 -14.62 -17.81
CA ASN A 11 48.23 -13.92 -16.60
C ASN A 11 47.45 -12.60 -16.41
N GLY A 12 47.19 -11.86 -17.49
CA GLY A 12 46.36 -10.65 -17.45
C GLY A 12 44.90 -10.93 -17.09
N LEU A 13 44.35 -12.07 -17.53
CA LEU A 13 43.00 -12.51 -17.13
C LEU A 13 42.96 -12.90 -15.65
N ASP A 14 43.98 -13.60 -15.15
CA ASP A 14 44.07 -14.01 -13.74
C ASP A 14 44.19 -12.82 -12.80
N GLU A 15 44.97 -11.80 -13.17
CA GLU A 15 45.05 -10.53 -12.43
C GLU A 15 43.69 -9.80 -12.41
N LEU A 16 42.98 -9.75 -13.54
CA LEU A 16 41.66 -9.15 -13.62
C LEU A 16 40.64 -9.90 -12.73
N LEU A 17 40.67 -11.22 -12.74
CA LEU A 17 39.81 -12.07 -11.91
C LEU A 17 40.12 -11.91 -10.43
N ALA A 18 41.40 -11.86 -10.06
CA ALA A 18 41.84 -11.61 -8.68
C ALA A 18 41.41 -10.22 -8.19
N LEU A 19 41.55 -9.20 -9.03
CA LEU A 19 41.09 -7.85 -8.74
C LEU A 19 39.56 -7.81 -8.58
N GLY A 20 38.83 -8.45 -9.49
CA GLY A 20 37.37 -8.56 -9.44
C GLY A 20 36.87 -9.28 -8.17
N PHE A 21 37.57 -10.32 -7.73
CA PHE A 21 37.25 -11.08 -6.52
C PHE A 21 37.23 -10.20 -5.26
N TRP A 22 38.11 -9.21 -5.17
CA TRP A 22 38.16 -8.28 -4.03
C TRP A 22 37.24 -7.07 -4.21
N ILE A 23 37.10 -6.55 -5.42
CA ILE A 23 36.28 -5.36 -5.69
C ILE A 23 34.78 -5.66 -5.56
N ILE A 24 34.32 -6.81 -6.07
CA ILE A 24 32.89 -7.14 -6.11
C ILE A 24 32.26 -7.20 -4.71
N PRO A 25 32.84 -7.89 -3.70
CA PRO A 25 32.30 -7.91 -2.35
C PRO A 25 32.27 -6.54 -1.68
N VAL A 26 33.29 -5.71 -1.91
CA VAL A 26 33.35 -4.35 -1.38
C VAL A 26 32.22 -3.50 -1.95
N LEU A 27 32.00 -3.56 -3.27
CA LEU A 27 30.90 -2.86 -3.91
C LEU A 27 29.54 -3.35 -3.41
N LEU A 28 29.35 -4.67 -3.30
CA LEU A 28 28.12 -5.24 -2.76
C LEU A 28 27.88 -4.80 -1.31
N PHE A 29 28.92 -4.76 -0.48
CA PHE A 29 28.82 -4.29 0.90
C PHE A 29 28.44 -2.80 0.97
N MET A 30 29.08 -1.94 0.17
CA MET A 30 28.70 -0.53 0.08
C MET A 30 27.23 -0.36 -0.34
N LEU A 31 26.80 -1.16 -1.31
CA LEU A 31 25.44 -1.14 -1.85
C LEU A 31 24.41 -1.65 -0.82
N PHE A 32 24.77 -2.66 -0.02
CA PHE A 32 23.99 -3.12 1.12
C PHE A 32 23.80 -2.02 2.16
N VAL A 33 24.89 -1.34 2.55
CA VAL A 33 24.85 -0.25 3.52
C VAL A 33 23.97 0.89 3.03
N HIS A 34 24.13 1.27 1.75
CA HIS A 34 23.31 2.28 1.12
C HIS A 34 21.81 1.92 1.12
N ASP A 35 21.47 0.69 0.73
CA ASP A 35 20.07 0.23 0.66
C ASP A 35 19.39 0.13 2.03
N ARG A 36 20.14 -0.34 3.03
CA ARG A 36 19.62 -0.58 4.38
C ARG A 36 19.53 0.70 5.22
N TYR A 37 20.53 1.58 5.12
CA TYR A 37 20.71 2.70 6.06
C TYR A 37 20.60 4.09 5.44
N VAL A 38 20.94 4.27 4.17
CA VAL A 38 21.00 5.61 3.54
C VAL A 38 19.68 5.92 2.83
N GLN A 39 19.24 5.06 1.92
CA GLN A 39 18.02 5.32 1.16
C GLN A 39 16.76 5.03 2.01
N ARG A 40 15.80 5.97 2.04
CA ARG A 40 14.57 5.87 2.85
C ARG A 40 13.27 5.88 2.04
N ARG A 41 13.38 5.84 0.71
CA ARG A 41 12.23 5.93 -0.21
C ARG A 41 11.63 4.57 -0.52
N HIS A 42 12.44 3.54 -0.75
CA HIS A 42 11.98 2.21 -1.16
C HIS A 42 11.96 1.24 0.01
N GLN A 43 10.78 0.91 0.55
CA GLN A 43 10.67 -0.02 1.68
C GLN A 43 11.24 -1.41 1.37
N LEU A 44 11.06 -1.92 0.14
CA LEU A 44 11.59 -3.22 -0.28
C LEU A 44 13.11 -3.32 -0.12
N LEU A 45 13.85 -2.28 -0.51
CA LEU A 45 15.32 -2.26 -0.40
C LEU A 45 15.82 -2.14 1.04
N ILE A 46 15.00 -1.55 1.93
CA ILE A 46 15.34 -1.45 3.36
C ILE A 46 15.24 -2.82 4.04
N HIS A 47 14.27 -3.65 3.64
CA HIS A 47 14.05 -4.98 4.21
C HIS A 47 14.84 -6.09 3.49
N TYR A 48 15.07 -5.93 2.18
CA TYR A 48 15.80 -6.88 1.34
C TYR A 48 16.88 -6.15 0.51
N PRO A 49 17.94 -5.64 1.15
CA PRO A 49 19.02 -4.92 0.47
C PRO A 49 19.73 -5.81 -0.55
N ILE A 50 20.22 -5.22 -1.65
CA ILE A 50 20.79 -5.91 -2.82
C ILE A 50 19.75 -6.78 -3.56
N ILE A 51 19.19 -7.81 -2.92
CA ILE A 51 18.29 -8.79 -3.53
C ILE A 51 17.02 -8.12 -4.07
N GLY A 52 16.48 -7.12 -3.36
CA GLY A 52 15.31 -6.37 -3.81
C GLY A 52 15.51 -5.66 -5.15
N ARG A 53 16.76 -5.40 -5.57
CA ARG A 53 17.07 -4.79 -6.87
C ARG A 53 16.87 -5.75 -8.04
N MET A 54 17.00 -7.06 -7.81
CA MET A 54 16.72 -8.08 -8.81
C MET A 54 15.30 -8.00 -9.34
N ARG A 55 14.34 -7.57 -8.51
CA ARG A 55 12.96 -7.30 -8.96
C ARG A 55 12.92 -6.35 -10.16
N TYR A 56 13.68 -5.25 -10.10
CA TYR A 56 13.70 -4.24 -11.16
C TYR A 56 14.45 -4.73 -12.40
N VAL A 57 15.50 -5.53 -12.20
CA VAL A 57 16.21 -6.19 -13.30
C VAL A 57 15.29 -7.14 -14.06
N PHE A 58 14.58 -8.01 -13.35
CA PHE A 58 13.62 -8.93 -13.97
C PHE A 58 12.40 -8.22 -14.55
N GLU A 59 12.00 -7.10 -13.98
CA GLU A 59 10.96 -6.24 -14.54
C GLU A 59 11.39 -5.65 -15.89
N ALA A 60 12.64 -5.21 -16.03
CA ALA A 60 13.19 -4.73 -17.30
C ALA A 60 13.39 -5.87 -18.33
N LEU A 61 13.84 -7.04 -17.88
CA LEU A 61 14.00 -8.23 -18.73
C LEU A 61 12.67 -8.86 -19.14
N ARG A 62 11.55 -8.45 -18.53
CA ARG A 62 10.24 -9.07 -18.75
C ARG A 62 9.79 -9.01 -20.21
N GLU A 63 9.93 -7.87 -20.88
CA GLU A 63 9.46 -7.70 -22.26
C GLU A 63 10.23 -8.59 -23.24
N PRO A 64 11.58 -8.56 -23.26
CA PRO A 64 12.37 -9.52 -24.03
C PRO A 64 12.00 -10.97 -23.72
N MET A 65 11.90 -11.32 -22.43
CA MET A 65 11.59 -12.70 -22.04
C MET A 65 10.20 -13.15 -22.49
N ARG A 66 9.20 -12.25 -22.46
CA ARG A 66 7.84 -12.59 -22.94
C ARG A 66 7.80 -12.80 -24.45
N GLN A 67 8.54 -12.00 -25.21
CA GLN A 67 8.56 -12.12 -26.67
C GLN A 67 9.06 -13.50 -27.14
N TYR A 68 10.01 -14.09 -26.43
CA TYR A 68 10.65 -15.35 -26.84
C TYR A 68 10.18 -16.59 -26.07
N PHE A 69 9.74 -16.45 -24.82
CA PHE A 69 9.53 -17.60 -23.92
C PHE A 69 8.12 -17.71 -23.31
N ALA A 70 7.20 -16.77 -23.54
CA ALA A 70 5.88 -16.81 -22.92
C ALA A 70 4.75 -16.63 -23.95
N SER A 71 3.68 -17.42 -23.81
CA SER A 71 2.42 -17.18 -24.53
C SER A 71 1.60 -16.08 -23.85
N GLU A 72 0.87 -15.27 -24.63
CA GLU A 72 0.18 -14.06 -24.14
C GLU A 72 -0.89 -14.32 -23.07
N ALA A 73 -1.44 -15.54 -22.99
CA ALA A 73 -2.68 -15.82 -22.26
C ALA A 73 -2.55 -15.96 -20.74
N PHE A 74 -1.36 -16.18 -20.18
CA PHE A 74 -1.24 -16.55 -18.75
C PHE A 74 -1.16 -15.36 -17.78
N TYR A 75 -0.76 -14.17 -18.24
CA TYR A 75 -0.48 -13.03 -17.36
C TYR A 75 -1.34 -11.80 -17.69
N ASP A 76 -1.80 -11.09 -16.66
CA ASP A 76 -2.45 -9.78 -16.78
C ASP A 76 -1.56 -8.77 -17.54
N SER A 77 -2.20 -7.82 -18.23
CA SER A 77 -1.51 -6.80 -19.02
C SER A 77 -0.55 -5.94 -18.18
N ARG A 78 0.56 -5.51 -18.78
CA ARG A 78 1.52 -4.61 -18.14
C ARG A 78 0.86 -3.28 -17.78
N ASP A 79 0.01 -2.78 -18.66
CA ASP A 79 -0.72 -1.52 -18.48
C ASP A 79 -1.56 -1.52 -17.22
N LYS A 80 -2.22 -2.65 -16.91
CA LYS A 80 -3.02 -2.80 -15.68
C LYS A 80 -2.14 -2.70 -14.43
N ILE A 81 -0.98 -3.38 -14.44
CA ILE A 81 -0.03 -3.35 -13.32
C ILE A 81 0.57 -1.95 -13.17
N GLU A 82 0.95 -1.31 -14.28
CA GLU A 82 1.48 0.05 -14.28
C GLU A 82 0.46 1.06 -13.75
N TRP A 83 -0.80 0.93 -14.17
CA TRP A 83 -1.90 1.75 -13.69
C TRP A 83 -2.06 1.65 -12.17
N VAL A 84 -2.03 0.44 -11.60
CA VAL A 84 -2.07 0.24 -10.14
C VAL A 84 -0.89 0.91 -9.44
N TYR A 85 0.33 0.79 -9.98
CA TYR A 85 1.51 1.42 -9.39
C TYR A 85 1.46 2.95 -9.48
N LYS A 86 0.97 3.52 -10.58
CA LYS A 86 0.80 4.96 -10.73
C LYS A 86 -0.25 5.49 -9.74
N ALA A 87 -1.37 4.78 -9.59
CA ALA A 87 -2.40 5.09 -8.61
C ALA A 87 -1.85 5.09 -7.18
N ALA A 88 -1.09 4.05 -6.82
CA ALA A 88 -0.48 3.95 -5.49
C ALA A 88 0.54 5.06 -5.19
N LYS A 89 1.19 5.61 -6.22
CA LYS A 89 2.16 6.72 -6.09
C LYS A 89 1.51 8.10 -6.20
N ASN A 90 0.18 8.18 -6.32
CA ASN A 90 -0.56 9.42 -6.53
C ASN A 90 -0.01 10.25 -7.71
N VAL A 91 0.38 9.56 -8.79
CA VAL A 91 0.77 10.21 -10.05
C VAL A 91 -0.39 10.13 -11.05
N PRO A 92 -0.45 11.00 -12.07
CA PRO A 92 -1.52 10.95 -13.06
C PRO A 92 -1.59 9.60 -13.78
N ASN A 93 -2.78 9.00 -13.76
CA ASN A 93 -3.04 7.65 -14.31
C ASN A 93 -3.63 7.69 -15.73
N PHE A 94 -3.37 8.75 -16.49
CA PHE A 94 -3.91 8.88 -17.84
C PHE A 94 -3.30 7.80 -18.73
N MET A 95 -4.15 7.07 -19.45
CA MET A 95 -3.76 6.12 -20.47
C MET A 95 -4.15 6.70 -21.83
N SER A 96 -3.27 6.59 -22.82
CA SER A 96 -3.56 7.05 -24.16
C SER A 96 -4.74 6.27 -24.74
N PHE A 97 -5.66 6.99 -25.36
CA PHE A 97 -6.79 6.40 -26.08
C PHE A 97 -6.26 5.58 -27.26
N SER A 98 -6.42 4.25 -27.23
CA SER A 98 -6.04 3.38 -28.34
C SER A 98 -7.26 3.04 -29.19
N LEU A 99 -7.23 3.41 -30.47
CA LEU A 99 -8.27 3.09 -31.45
C LEU A 99 -8.32 1.60 -31.82
N THR A 100 -7.21 0.88 -31.65
CA THR A 100 -7.05 -0.51 -32.10
C THR A 100 -7.35 -1.53 -31.00
N GLN A 101 -7.42 -1.11 -29.73
CA GLN A 101 -7.73 -1.99 -28.63
C GLN A 101 -9.22 -1.89 -28.31
N PRO A 102 -10.04 -2.91 -28.64
CA PRO A 102 -11.46 -2.85 -28.34
C PRO A 102 -11.67 -2.73 -26.83
N PHE A 103 -12.52 -1.78 -26.42
CA PHE A 103 -12.90 -1.50 -25.04
C PHE A 103 -13.64 -2.66 -24.34
N ASN A 104 -13.73 -3.84 -24.96
CA ASN A 104 -14.44 -5.01 -24.45
C ASN A 104 -14.00 -5.45 -23.05
N ASN A 105 -12.78 -5.09 -22.62
CA ASN A 105 -12.28 -5.37 -21.27
C ASN A 105 -12.35 -4.17 -20.32
N SER A 106 -12.78 -2.99 -20.77
CA SER A 106 -13.11 -1.89 -19.87
C SER A 106 -14.47 -2.17 -19.23
N ARG A 107 -14.50 -2.36 -17.92
CA ARG A 107 -15.73 -2.74 -17.20
C ARG A 107 -16.81 -1.65 -17.19
N PHE A 108 -16.47 -0.43 -17.61
CA PHE A 108 -17.37 0.71 -17.58
C PHE A 108 -16.98 1.73 -18.65
N ILE A 109 -17.95 2.11 -19.48
CA ILE A 109 -17.82 3.17 -20.49
C ILE A 109 -18.69 4.34 -20.04
N VAL A 110 -18.06 5.48 -19.72
CA VAL A 110 -18.78 6.75 -19.53
C VAL A 110 -19.12 7.30 -20.90
N LYS A 111 -20.39 7.28 -21.30
CA LYS A 111 -20.82 7.98 -22.50
C LYS A 111 -20.96 9.46 -22.18
N HIS A 112 -20.36 10.31 -23.02
CA HIS A 112 -20.60 11.74 -22.93
C HIS A 112 -22.07 12.05 -23.24
N SER A 113 -22.69 12.90 -22.43
CA SER A 113 -24.05 13.38 -22.69
C SER A 113 -23.97 14.61 -23.60
N SER A 114 -24.63 14.57 -24.76
CA SER A 114 -24.74 15.73 -25.66
C SER A 114 -25.56 16.89 -25.06
N HIS A 115 -26.34 16.61 -24.01
CA HIS A 115 -27.08 17.59 -23.24
C HIS A 115 -26.56 17.55 -21.80
N VAL A 116 -25.71 18.52 -21.46
CA VAL A 116 -25.11 18.66 -20.13
C VAL A 116 -26.04 19.48 -19.24
N LEU A 117 -26.20 19.08 -17.99
CA LEU A 117 -26.94 19.84 -16.98
C LEU A 117 -26.09 21.03 -16.51
N ASN A 118 -26.74 22.17 -16.27
CA ASN A 118 -26.11 23.29 -15.59
C ASN A 118 -25.90 22.97 -14.11
N GLU A 119 -25.00 23.68 -13.43
CA GLU A 119 -24.69 23.44 -12.02
C GLU A 119 -25.92 23.48 -11.10
N SER A 120 -26.88 24.36 -11.40
CA SER A 120 -28.16 24.47 -10.68
C SER A 120 -29.13 23.30 -10.93
N GLU A 121 -28.94 22.55 -12.01
CA GLU A 121 -29.78 21.41 -12.40
C GLU A 121 -29.19 20.08 -11.91
N VAL A 122 -27.92 20.08 -11.48
CA VAL A 122 -27.27 18.89 -10.95
C VAL A 122 -27.79 18.61 -9.53
N ASN A 123 -28.38 17.44 -9.34
CA ASN A 123 -28.74 16.97 -8.02
C ASN A 123 -27.47 16.71 -7.18
N GLN A 124 -27.32 17.45 -6.09
CA GLN A 124 -26.19 17.31 -5.16
C GLN A 124 -26.41 16.21 -4.10
N ASP A 125 -27.65 15.71 -3.97
CA ASP A 125 -27.96 14.60 -3.07
C ASP A 125 -27.50 13.28 -3.70
N LEU A 126 -26.35 12.80 -3.21
CA LEU A 126 -25.78 11.50 -3.56
C LEU A 126 -26.19 10.41 -2.56
N GLY A 127 -27.23 10.67 -1.76
CA GLY A 127 -27.73 9.73 -0.78
C GLY A 127 -28.28 8.45 -1.41
N ILE A 128 -27.98 7.30 -0.80
CA ILE A 128 -28.51 6.00 -1.21
C ILE A 128 -29.21 5.35 -0.02
N THR A 129 -30.39 4.79 -0.27
CA THR A 129 -31.13 3.98 0.71
C THR A 129 -31.04 2.51 0.34
N PHE A 130 -30.38 1.73 1.18
CA PHE A 130 -30.29 0.27 1.07
C PHE A 130 -31.44 -0.41 1.79
N GLY A 131 -32.06 -1.38 1.11
CA GLY A 131 -33.19 -2.13 1.64
C GLY A 131 -34.40 -1.26 1.97
N PRO A 132 -34.94 -0.47 1.02
CA PRO A 132 -36.04 0.47 1.27
C PRO A 132 -37.31 -0.19 1.82
N THR A 133 -37.49 -1.49 1.60
CA THR A 133 -38.63 -2.28 2.09
C THR A 133 -38.42 -2.87 3.49
N ARG A 134 -37.25 -2.70 4.11
CA ARG A 134 -36.97 -3.19 5.47
C ARG A 134 -37.56 -2.23 6.51
N THR A 135 -37.89 -2.74 7.69
CA THR A 135 -38.39 -1.93 8.82
C THR A 135 -37.41 -0.82 9.23
N LYS A 136 -36.11 -1.07 9.09
CA LYS A 136 -35.02 -0.10 9.34
C LYS A 136 -34.10 -0.04 8.12
N PRO A 137 -34.43 0.76 7.09
CA PRO A 137 -33.60 0.90 5.90
C PRO A 137 -32.30 1.63 6.25
N PHE A 138 -31.19 1.23 5.61
CA PHE A 138 -29.89 1.85 5.84
C PHE A 138 -29.67 3.00 4.85
N LYS A 139 -29.60 4.23 5.35
CA LYS A 139 -29.41 5.44 4.53
C LYS A 139 -27.97 5.94 4.64
N THR A 140 -27.30 6.10 3.51
CA THR A 140 -25.98 6.73 3.39
C THR A 140 -26.10 8.05 2.67
N LYS A 141 -25.18 8.99 2.93
CA LYS A 141 -25.07 10.29 2.25
C LYS A 141 -24.29 10.22 0.93
N THR A 142 -23.67 9.08 0.64
CA THR A 142 -22.77 8.90 -0.50
C THR A 142 -22.86 7.48 -1.06
N PRO A 143 -22.71 7.29 -2.38
CA PRO A 143 -22.64 5.98 -3.02
C PRO A 143 -21.33 5.25 -2.74
N ILE A 144 -20.32 5.96 -2.23
CA ILE A 144 -19.02 5.38 -1.91
C ILE A 144 -19.17 4.57 -0.64
N ILE A 145 -18.75 3.31 -0.66
CA ILE A 145 -18.81 2.41 0.49
C ILE A 145 -17.55 1.55 0.48
N ARG A 146 -16.97 1.33 1.67
CA ARG A 146 -15.89 0.35 1.82
C ARG A 146 -16.51 -1.05 1.83
N SER A 147 -16.12 -1.87 0.87
CA SER A 147 -16.60 -3.26 0.70
C SER A 147 -16.37 -4.14 1.94
N ALA A 148 -17.11 -5.25 2.03
CA ALA A 148 -16.95 -6.23 3.10
C ALA A 148 -15.55 -6.85 3.06
N MET A 149 -14.77 -6.63 4.11
CA MET A 149 -13.51 -7.35 4.34
C MET A 149 -13.35 -7.58 5.83
N SER A 150 -13.16 -8.86 6.19
CA SER A 150 -12.98 -9.34 7.56
C SER A 150 -11.75 -8.72 8.23
N ASP A 151 -11.86 -8.38 9.52
CA ASP A 151 -10.73 -7.90 10.35
C ASP A 151 -9.58 -8.92 10.40
N GLY A 152 -9.85 -10.22 10.19
CA GLY A 152 -8.81 -11.24 10.08
C GLY A 152 -8.10 -11.31 8.72
N ALA A 153 -8.69 -10.72 7.67
CA ALA A 153 -8.16 -10.79 6.30
C ALA A 153 -7.21 -9.63 5.95
N ILE A 154 -7.19 -8.58 6.76
CA ILE A 154 -6.34 -7.40 6.58
C ILE A 154 -5.67 -7.07 7.92
N SER A 155 -4.50 -6.42 7.90
CA SER A 155 -3.84 -6.06 9.15
C SER A 155 -4.69 -5.07 9.98
N PRO A 156 -4.54 -5.08 11.32
CA PRO A 156 -5.17 -4.10 12.20
C PRO A 156 -4.93 -2.65 11.76
N GLU A 157 -3.73 -2.33 11.28
CA GLU A 157 -3.38 -1.02 10.76
C GLU A 157 -4.16 -0.67 9.49
N GLY A 158 -4.42 -1.64 8.62
CA GLY A 158 -5.23 -1.46 7.43
C GLY A 158 -6.68 -1.11 7.77
N ILE A 159 -7.28 -1.81 8.75
CA ILE A 159 -8.64 -1.49 9.23
C ILE A 159 -8.70 -0.09 9.82
N ARG A 160 -7.71 0.29 10.64
CA ARG A 160 -7.65 1.64 11.24
C ARG A 160 -7.51 2.73 10.18
N ALA A 161 -6.71 2.49 9.15
CA ALA A 161 -6.58 3.41 8.03
C ALA A 161 -7.91 3.58 7.27
N PHE A 162 -8.65 2.50 7.04
CA PHE A 162 -9.99 2.57 6.42
C PHE A 162 -11.00 3.27 7.31
N ALA A 163 -11.01 3.00 8.62
CA ALA A 163 -11.88 3.67 9.57
C ALA A 163 -11.62 5.19 9.60
N LEU A 164 -10.34 5.58 9.57
CA LEU A 164 -9.94 6.98 9.44
C LEU A 164 -10.39 7.59 8.11
N GLY A 165 -10.15 6.92 6.99
CA GLY A 165 -10.58 7.37 5.67
C GLY A 165 -12.10 7.51 5.55
N SER A 166 -12.85 6.57 6.11
CA SER A 166 -14.32 6.61 6.21
C SER A 166 -14.81 7.79 7.03
N THR A 167 -14.16 8.07 8.15
CA THR A 167 -14.47 9.22 9.01
C THR A 167 -14.24 10.53 8.25
N MET A 168 -13.11 10.64 7.53
CA MET A 168 -12.77 11.82 6.74
C MET A 168 -13.67 12.00 5.51
N GLY A 169 -14.02 10.90 4.83
CA GLY A 169 -14.82 10.92 3.61
C GLY A 169 -16.33 10.77 3.84
N HIS A 170 -16.77 10.68 5.09
CA HIS A 170 -18.17 10.49 5.50
C HIS A 170 -18.89 9.34 4.77
N PHE A 171 -18.18 8.25 4.48
CA PHE A 171 -18.73 7.07 3.83
C PHE A 171 -18.82 5.88 4.78
N PRO A 172 -19.82 4.99 4.65
CA PRO A 172 -19.98 3.84 5.53
C PRO A 172 -18.97 2.72 5.24
N VAL A 173 -18.71 1.89 6.25
CA VAL A 173 -17.81 0.74 6.17
C VAL A 173 -18.58 -0.55 6.44
N ASN A 174 -18.43 -1.53 5.55
CA ASN A 174 -18.90 -2.88 5.79
C ASN A 174 -17.79 -3.70 6.48
N THR A 175 -18.06 -4.17 7.70
CA THR A 175 -17.12 -4.95 8.53
C THR A 175 -16.83 -6.34 7.98
N GLY A 176 -17.67 -6.85 7.07
CA GLY A 176 -17.63 -8.22 6.60
C GLY A 176 -17.94 -9.24 7.71
N GLU A 177 -17.50 -10.47 7.50
CA GLU A 177 -17.84 -11.63 8.34
C GLU A 177 -17.11 -11.66 9.69
N GLY A 178 -16.01 -10.91 9.82
CA GLY A 178 -15.20 -10.86 11.05
C GLY A 178 -15.82 -10.07 12.20
N GLY A 179 -16.99 -9.47 11.98
CA GLY A 179 -17.67 -8.66 12.99
C GLY A 179 -17.00 -7.31 13.24
N LEU A 180 -17.54 -6.57 14.21
CA LEU A 180 -17.08 -5.24 14.60
C LEU A 180 -16.11 -5.35 15.79
N THR A 181 -14.86 -4.95 15.58
CA THR A 181 -13.79 -5.03 16.59
C THR A 181 -13.28 -3.65 17.00
N SER A 182 -12.41 -3.62 18.02
CA SER A 182 -11.78 -2.39 18.51
C SER A 182 -10.98 -1.61 17.45
N ASN A 183 -10.55 -2.27 16.36
CA ASN A 183 -9.82 -1.62 15.28
C ASN A 183 -10.68 -0.61 14.51
N PHE A 184 -11.99 -0.86 14.38
CA PHE A 184 -12.92 0.06 13.72
C PHE A 184 -13.20 1.32 14.55
N PHE A 185 -13.08 1.21 15.88
CA PHE A 185 -13.32 2.31 16.81
C PHE A 185 -12.08 3.17 17.07
N TYR A 186 -10.99 2.99 16.33
CA TYR A 186 -9.75 3.73 16.56
C TYR A 186 -9.90 5.26 16.47
N THR A 187 -10.86 5.76 15.67
CA THR A 187 -11.18 7.19 15.59
C THR A 187 -12.16 7.66 16.66
N HIS A 188 -12.87 6.75 17.30
CA HIS A 188 -13.90 7.09 18.28
C HIS A 188 -13.24 7.50 19.59
N ARG A 189 -13.67 8.64 20.11
CA ARG A 189 -13.41 9.03 21.49
C ARG A 189 -14.61 8.60 22.31
N PRO A 190 -14.41 7.91 23.45
CA PRO A 190 -15.53 7.55 24.31
C PRO A 190 -16.21 8.83 24.79
N ASP A 191 -17.54 8.81 24.86
CA ASP A 191 -18.27 9.87 25.52
C ASP A 191 -18.07 9.74 27.03
N VAL A 192 -17.30 10.66 27.61
CA VAL A 192 -16.96 10.65 29.03
C VAL A 192 -18.19 10.88 29.90
N ALA A 193 -19.26 11.49 29.36
CA ALA A 193 -20.49 11.69 30.10
C ALA A 193 -21.36 10.41 30.17
N HIS A 194 -21.27 9.53 29.18
CA HIS A 194 -22.14 8.35 29.05
C HIS A 194 -21.32 7.07 28.87
N MET A 195 -20.55 6.66 29.87
CA MET A 195 -19.66 5.49 29.80
C MET A 195 -20.32 4.15 30.19
N GLU A 196 -21.65 4.07 30.27
CA GLU A 196 -22.38 2.86 30.70
C GLU A 196 -22.09 1.62 29.84
N TYR A 197 -21.68 1.82 28.59
CA TYR A 197 -21.33 0.77 27.64
C TYR A 197 -19.85 0.34 27.68
N LEU A 198 -19.04 0.90 28.58
CA LEU A 198 -17.61 0.61 28.71
C LEU A 198 -17.27 0.12 30.11
N GLU A 199 -16.45 -0.93 30.18
CA GLU A 199 -15.77 -1.29 31.42
C GLU A 199 -14.62 -0.29 31.66
N VAL A 200 -14.78 0.59 32.64
CA VAL A 200 -13.78 1.60 32.98
C VAL A 200 -12.82 1.05 34.04
N VAL A 201 -11.66 0.57 33.58
CA VAL A 201 -10.55 0.20 34.47
C VAL A 201 -9.77 1.46 34.83
N LYS A 202 -9.89 1.92 36.08
CA LYS A 202 -9.12 3.07 36.58
C LYS A 202 -7.67 2.66 36.85
N GLY A 203 -6.72 3.42 36.31
CA GLY A 203 -5.30 3.21 36.57
C GLY A 203 -4.92 3.56 38.01
N THR A 204 -3.84 2.98 38.50
CA THR A 204 -3.24 3.44 39.77
C THR A 204 -2.57 4.80 39.55
N TRP A 205 -2.43 5.59 40.62
CA TRP A 205 -1.72 6.88 40.55
C TRP A 205 -0.29 6.72 40.02
N PHE A 206 0.36 5.60 40.32
CA PHE A 206 1.70 5.26 39.82
C PHE A 206 1.70 5.00 38.31
N ALA A 207 0.72 4.27 37.80
CA ALA A 207 0.58 4.03 36.35
C ALA A 207 0.34 5.35 35.60
N GLU A 208 -0.48 6.25 36.13
CA GLU A 208 -0.70 7.58 35.55
C GLU A 208 0.58 8.44 35.56
N LEU A 209 1.35 8.41 36.65
CA LEU A 209 2.62 9.12 36.75
C LEU A 209 3.63 8.57 35.73
N ALA A 210 3.76 7.24 35.66
CA ALA A 210 4.63 6.56 34.71
C ALA A 210 4.23 6.88 33.26
N PHE A 211 2.93 6.95 32.94
CA PHE A 211 2.43 7.38 31.64
C PHE A 211 2.82 8.82 31.33
N LYS A 212 2.63 9.77 32.25
CA LYS A 212 2.95 11.19 32.02
C LYS A 212 4.44 11.38 31.76
N ILE A 213 5.31 10.74 32.55
CA ILE A 213 6.76 10.80 32.38
C ILE A 213 7.16 10.18 31.04
N SER A 214 6.65 8.99 30.73
CA SER A 214 6.99 8.30 29.47
C SER A 214 6.41 9.00 28.24
N ALA A 215 5.25 9.65 28.32
CA ALA A 215 4.70 10.44 27.23
C ALA A 215 5.45 11.76 26.99
N PHE A 216 6.07 12.32 28.04
CA PHE A 216 6.95 13.48 27.91
C PHE A 216 8.30 13.10 27.28
N CYS A 217 8.90 12.00 27.74
CA CYS A 217 10.22 11.57 27.29
C CYS A 217 10.21 10.79 25.96
N PHE A 218 9.11 10.11 25.62
CA PHE A 218 9.02 9.19 24.49
C PHE A 218 7.73 9.39 23.68
N ASN A 219 7.58 8.59 22.62
CA ASN A 219 6.36 8.60 21.83
C ASN A 219 5.16 8.05 22.62
N ARG A 220 3.96 8.50 22.23
CA ARG A 220 2.69 8.11 22.86
C ARG A 220 2.43 6.60 22.82
N GLY A 221 2.93 5.90 21.81
CA GLY A 221 2.79 4.44 21.70
C GLY A 221 3.55 3.68 22.80
N ILE A 222 4.76 4.12 23.13
CA ILE A 222 5.56 3.58 24.23
C ILE A 222 4.91 3.91 25.56
N ALA A 223 4.45 5.14 25.73
CA ALA A 223 3.75 5.56 26.96
C ALA A 223 2.51 4.70 27.23
N ILE A 224 1.68 4.43 26.20
CA ILE A 224 0.51 3.53 26.34
C ILE A 224 0.93 2.11 26.73
N LYS A 225 2.05 1.59 26.21
CA LYS A 225 2.56 0.26 26.61
C LYS A 225 3.01 0.23 28.07
N VAL A 226 3.63 1.29 28.56
CA VAL A 226 4.05 1.43 29.96
C VAL A 226 2.83 1.52 30.87
N TYR A 227 1.78 2.25 30.47
CA TYR A 227 0.54 2.39 31.22
C TYR A 227 -0.28 1.10 31.32
N ARG A 228 -0.20 0.23 30.30
CA ARG A 228 -0.92 -1.05 30.26
C ARG A 228 -0.25 -2.18 31.05
N ARG A 229 1.00 -1.99 31.49
CA ARG A 229 1.72 -2.93 32.35
C ARG A 229 1.42 -2.65 33.82
#